data_AF-A0A960URT6-F1
#
_entry.id   AF-A0A960URT6-F1
#
_cell.length_a   1.000
_cell.length_b   1.000
_cell.length_c   1.000
_cell.angle_alpha   90.00
_cell.angle_beta   90.00
_cell.angle_gamma   90.00
#
_symmetry.space_group_name_H-M   'P 1'
#
loop_
_entity.id
_entity.type
_entity.pdbx_description
1 polymer ?
#
loop_
_entity_poly.entity_id
_entity_poly.type
_entity_poly.pdbx_seq_one_letter_code
_entity_poly.pdbx_strand_id
1 'polypeptide(L)'
;NSHSRILDSQTLQFSGPGWKHVNTKSENRHTWLRIRLSHVMYDGQRQVADPSNRLYGEGIRMPGQFGLKSAPENQVQHRRWFLEDQRLLHLNDGDYIKDYSRRISPDDWRKHAALVAFNELRISRSYLPWKKFEPIYEMRRMEDLRAIFQDRLLLIYNPENPVELPLYSDSQYLDDFLSYLSRTQSRGFVDFHNDVPMQYFADPHHLSYFGMLAMAPKYARAIEDHLRKTVLVN
;
A
#
# COMPACT_ATOMS: atom_id res chain seq x y z
N ASN A 1 24.42 -10.64 -13.34
CA ASN A 1 24.86 -11.93 -12.77
C ASN A 1 25.59 -11.72 -11.46
N SER A 2 24.87 -11.62 -10.34
CA SER A 2 25.44 -11.80 -9.01
C SER A 2 24.87 -13.10 -8.43
N HIS A 3 25.71 -14.12 -8.33
CA HIS A 3 25.34 -15.38 -7.71
C HIS A 3 25.28 -15.15 -6.19
N SER A 4 24.12 -14.73 -5.67
CA SER A 4 23.85 -14.81 -4.24
C SER A 4 23.96 -16.28 -3.83
N ARG A 5 25.01 -16.64 -3.09
CA ARG A 5 25.23 -18.00 -2.59
C ARG A 5 24.09 -18.33 -1.63
N ILE A 6 23.34 -19.40 -1.94
CA ILE A 6 22.33 -19.92 -1.02
C ILE A 6 23.08 -20.52 0.17
N LEU A 7 22.93 -19.93 1.33
CA LEU A 7 23.61 -20.35 2.57
C LEU A 7 22.95 -21.58 3.19
N ASP A 8 21.62 -21.66 3.10
CA ASP A 8 20.83 -22.78 3.60
C ASP A 8 19.56 -22.93 2.73
N SER A 9 19.09 -24.16 2.55
CA SER A 9 17.86 -24.45 1.81
C SER A 9 17.07 -25.55 2.51
N GLN A 10 15.78 -25.29 2.74
CA GLN A 10 14.83 -26.28 3.27
C GLN A 10 13.64 -26.41 2.33
N THR A 11 13.17 -27.65 2.15
CA THR A 11 11.89 -27.91 1.48
C THR A 11 10.86 -28.20 2.56
N LEU A 12 9.82 -27.38 2.62
CA LEU A 12 8.72 -27.55 3.56
C LEU A 12 7.49 -28.06 2.82
N GLN A 13 6.87 -29.11 3.35
CA GLN A 13 5.56 -29.59 2.90
C GLN A 13 4.52 -29.26 3.97
N PHE A 14 3.43 -28.65 3.55
CA PHE A 14 2.33 -28.28 4.44
C PHE A 14 1.12 -29.15 4.09
N SER A 15 0.61 -29.90 5.06
CA SER A 15 -0.48 -30.87 4.88
C SER A 15 -1.89 -30.25 4.95
N GLY A 16 -2.02 -28.93 4.80
CA GLY A 16 -3.33 -28.28 4.82
C GLY A 16 -3.27 -26.76 4.70
N PRO A 17 -4.42 -26.10 4.55
CA PRO A 17 -4.50 -24.66 4.34
C PRO A 17 -4.13 -23.84 5.60
N GLY A 18 -4.01 -22.52 5.43
CA GLY A 18 -3.80 -21.53 6.50
C GLY A 18 -2.39 -21.00 6.66
N TRP A 19 -2.20 -20.05 7.59
CA TRP A 19 -0.89 -19.51 7.92
C TRP A 19 0.03 -20.62 8.45
N LYS A 20 1.23 -20.72 7.86
CA LYS A 20 2.24 -21.70 8.26
C LYS A 20 3.47 -20.96 8.73
N HIS A 21 3.90 -21.28 9.95
CA HIS A 21 5.12 -20.71 10.49
C HIS A 21 6.33 -21.39 9.84
N VAL A 22 7.22 -20.59 9.26
CA VAL A 22 8.48 -21.06 8.71
C VAL A 22 9.59 -20.69 9.67
N ASN A 23 10.06 -21.66 10.45
CA ASN A 23 11.18 -21.44 11.35
C ASN A 23 12.47 -21.26 10.53
N THR A 24 13.07 -20.08 10.63
CA THR A 24 14.43 -19.83 10.15
C THR A 24 15.40 -20.03 11.30
N LYS A 25 16.54 -20.70 11.07
CA LYS A 25 17.61 -20.78 12.08
C LYS A 25 18.04 -19.39 12.52
N SER A 26 18.32 -19.22 13.81
CA SER A 26 18.65 -17.93 14.44
C SER A 26 19.82 -17.21 13.76
N GLU A 27 20.80 -17.96 13.29
CA GLU A 27 21.97 -17.50 12.55
C GLU A 27 21.67 -16.88 11.18
N ASN A 28 20.48 -17.13 10.60
CA ASN A 28 20.08 -16.62 9.28
C ASN A 28 19.15 -15.40 9.33
N ARG A 29 18.83 -14.87 10.52
CA ARG A 29 17.86 -13.76 10.71
C ARG A 29 18.24 -12.45 10.03
N HIS A 30 19.51 -12.28 9.64
CA HIS A 30 20.03 -11.09 8.97
C HIS A 30 20.28 -11.28 7.47
N THR A 31 19.80 -12.40 6.89
CA THR A 31 20.04 -12.75 5.49
C THR A 31 18.75 -12.74 4.67
N TRP A 32 18.88 -12.63 3.36
CA TRP A 32 17.76 -12.65 2.43
C TRP A 32 17.11 -14.04 2.37
N LEU A 33 15.82 -14.11 2.70
CA LEU A 33 15.03 -15.31 2.52
C LEU A 33 14.50 -15.38 1.07
N ARG A 34 14.95 -16.36 0.29
CA ARG A 34 14.35 -16.67 -1.01
C ARG A 34 13.35 -17.80 -0.87
N ILE A 35 12.06 -17.50 -1.02
CA ILE A 35 10.99 -18.50 -1.01
C ILE A 35 10.67 -18.88 -2.45
N ARG A 36 10.73 -20.18 -2.77
CA ARG A 36 10.22 -20.74 -4.03
C ARG A 36 9.05 -21.66 -3.72
N LEU A 37 7.84 -21.25 -4.09
CA LEU A 37 6.65 -22.08 -3.99
C LEU A 37 6.62 -23.03 -5.20
N SER A 38 6.68 -24.33 -4.97
CA SER A 38 6.76 -25.35 -6.04
C SER A 38 5.41 -25.99 -6.35
N HIS A 39 4.47 -26.02 -5.39
CA HIS A 39 3.14 -26.60 -5.53
C HIS A 39 2.14 -25.76 -4.75
N VAL A 40 1.28 -25.02 -5.43
CA VAL A 40 0.14 -24.33 -4.81
C VAL A 40 -1.08 -25.17 -5.13
N MET A 41 -1.58 -25.91 -4.15
CA MET A 41 -2.84 -26.65 -4.33
C MET A 41 -4.00 -25.63 -4.37
N TYR A 42 -4.67 -25.55 -5.52
CA TYR A 42 -5.92 -24.81 -5.66
C TYR A 42 -7.07 -25.70 -5.21
N ASP A 43 -7.14 -25.96 -3.91
CA ASP A 43 -8.37 -26.46 -3.29
C ASP A 43 -9.14 -25.23 -2.80
N GLY A 44 -10.22 -24.89 -3.49
CA GLY A 44 -11.05 -23.71 -3.25
C GLY A 44 -11.83 -23.68 -1.93
N GLN A 45 -11.40 -24.44 -0.92
CA GLN A 45 -11.98 -24.38 0.43
C GLN A 45 -11.62 -23.05 1.09
N ARG A 46 -12.62 -22.18 1.25
CA ARG A 46 -12.51 -20.96 2.07
C ARG A 46 -12.23 -21.37 3.51
N GLN A 47 -11.06 -21.03 4.03
CA GLN A 47 -10.84 -21.10 5.47
C GLN A 47 -11.62 -20.00 6.18
N VAL A 48 -12.24 -20.37 7.31
CA VAL A 48 -12.79 -19.41 8.25
C VAL A 48 -11.63 -18.57 8.79
N ALA A 49 -11.73 -17.24 8.64
CA ALA A 49 -10.71 -16.34 9.15
C ALA A 49 -10.65 -16.44 10.68
N ASP A 50 -9.51 -16.90 11.21
CA ASP A 50 -9.26 -16.91 12.64
C ASP A 50 -9.16 -15.46 13.16
N PRO A 51 -9.98 -15.05 14.14
CA PRO A 51 -9.93 -13.71 14.72
C PRO A 51 -8.57 -13.34 15.31
N SER A 52 -7.76 -14.30 15.73
CA SER A 52 -6.40 -14.07 16.24
C SER A 52 -5.40 -13.65 15.16
N ASN A 53 -5.67 -13.97 13.88
CA ASN A 53 -4.87 -13.53 12.72
C ASN A 53 -5.13 -12.06 12.35
N ARG A 54 -6.00 -11.33 13.07
CA ARG A 54 -6.24 -9.89 12.88
C ARG A 54 -5.16 -9.01 13.49
N LEU A 55 -4.27 -9.56 14.31
CA LEU A 55 -3.12 -8.83 14.83
C LEU A 55 -2.07 -8.76 13.72
N TYR A 56 -1.98 -7.59 13.07
CA TYR A 56 -0.91 -7.10 12.19
C TYR A 56 0.26 -8.08 12.01
N GLY A 57 0.01 -9.15 11.25
CA GLY A 57 1.02 -10.12 10.90
C GLY A 57 1.78 -9.57 9.71
N GLU A 58 3.11 -9.64 9.75
CA GLU A 58 3.98 -9.45 8.58
C GLU A 58 3.59 -10.51 7.51
N GLY A 59 2.54 -10.21 6.77
CA GLY A 59 1.97 -11.05 5.73
C GLY A 59 2.40 -10.53 4.38
N ILE A 60 2.87 -11.41 3.51
CA ILE A 60 3.10 -11.06 2.11
C ILE A 60 1.72 -11.00 1.44
N ARG A 61 1.25 -9.79 1.09
CA ARG A 61 0.08 -9.64 0.23
C ARG A 61 0.43 -10.23 -1.13
N MET A 62 -0.10 -11.42 -1.39
CA MET A 62 0.07 -12.06 -2.69
C MET A 62 -0.64 -11.21 -3.75
N PRO A 63 -0.07 -11.05 -4.96
CA PRO A 63 -0.76 -10.40 -6.06
C PRO A 63 -2.12 -11.06 -6.28
N GLY A 64 -3.14 -10.29 -6.69
CA GLY A 64 -4.49 -10.84 -6.95
C GLY A 64 -4.56 -11.91 -8.06
N GLN A 65 -3.45 -12.13 -8.76
CA GLN A 65 -3.25 -13.13 -9.81
C GLN A 65 -2.57 -14.40 -9.29
N PHE A 66 -2.29 -14.47 -7.99
CA PHE A 66 -1.69 -15.63 -7.37
C PHE A 66 -2.61 -16.85 -7.49
N GLY A 67 -2.06 -17.98 -7.95
CA GLY A 67 -2.82 -19.22 -8.17
C GLY A 67 -3.42 -19.38 -9.58
N LEU A 68 -3.23 -18.41 -10.48
CA LEU A 68 -3.60 -18.58 -11.89
C LEU A 68 -2.61 -19.53 -12.59
N LYS A 69 -3.12 -20.42 -13.45
CA LYS A 69 -2.30 -21.38 -14.23
C LYS A 69 -1.29 -20.69 -15.15
N SER A 70 -1.58 -19.46 -15.57
CA SER A 70 -0.69 -18.57 -16.30
C SER A 70 -0.95 -17.13 -15.85
N ALA A 71 0.09 -16.29 -15.87
CA ALA A 71 -0.07 -14.87 -15.62
C ALA A 71 -0.92 -14.27 -16.77
N PRO A 72 -2.02 -13.57 -16.48
CA PRO A 72 -2.82 -12.97 -17.53
C PRO A 72 -2.02 -11.89 -18.25
N GLU A 73 -1.90 -12.02 -19.57
CA GLU A 73 -1.24 -11.03 -20.43
C GLU A 73 -1.87 -9.65 -20.21
N ASN A 74 -1.02 -8.63 -20.07
CA ASN A 74 -1.41 -7.23 -19.91
C ASN A 74 -2.20 -6.87 -18.64
N GLN A 75 -2.45 -7.80 -17.70
CA GLN A 75 -3.19 -7.50 -16.46
C GLN A 75 -2.30 -7.33 -15.23
N VAL A 76 -1.04 -7.74 -15.30
CA VAL A 76 -0.03 -7.46 -14.26
C VAL A 76 0.28 -5.96 -14.21
N GLN A 77 0.31 -5.31 -15.39
CA GLN A 77 0.72 -3.92 -15.56
C GLN A 77 -0.46 -2.95 -15.65
N HIS A 78 -1.65 -3.43 -16.06
CA HIS A 78 -2.84 -2.60 -16.20
C HIS A 78 -3.97 -3.13 -15.33
N ARG A 79 -4.43 -2.28 -14.40
CA ARG A 79 -5.72 -2.47 -13.73
C ARG A 79 -6.79 -2.59 -14.82
N ARG A 80 -7.75 -3.51 -14.66
CA ARG A 80 -8.90 -3.58 -15.56
C ARG A 80 -9.79 -2.36 -15.34
N TRP A 81 -10.26 -1.77 -16.43
CA TRP A 81 -11.27 -0.72 -16.39
C TRP A 81 -12.63 -1.32 -16.02
N PHE A 82 -13.29 -0.79 -14.98
CA PHE A 82 -14.67 -1.14 -14.60
C PHE A 82 -15.65 0.01 -14.85
N LEU A 83 -16.95 -0.32 -14.86
CA LEU A 83 -18.03 0.67 -15.06
C LEU A 83 -18.00 1.77 -13.99
N GLU A 84 -17.59 1.42 -12.77
CA GLU A 84 -17.42 2.38 -11.68
C GLU A 84 -16.37 3.44 -12.02
N ASP A 85 -15.25 3.08 -12.65
CA ASP A 85 -14.23 4.07 -13.02
C ASP A 85 -14.76 5.04 -14.09
N GLN A 86 -15.56 4.56 -15.05
CA GLN A 86 -16.18 5.42 -16.06
C GLN A 86 -17.17 6.39 -15.43
N ARG A 87 -17.99 5.88 -14.51
CA ARG A 87 -18.98 6.68 -13.79
C ARG A 87 -18.32 7.83 -13.04
N LEU A 88 -17.20 7.59 -12.35
CA LEU A 88 -16.50 8.61 -11.57
C LEU A 88 -15.88 9.71 -12.45
N LEU A 89 -15.35 9.35 -13.63
CA LEU A 89 -14.68 10.29 -14.53
C LEU A 89 -15.62 11.38 -15.07
N HIS A 90 -16.91 11.07 -15.21
CA HIS A 90 -17.90 12.00 -15.76
C HIS A 90 -18.58 12.89 -14.71
N LEU A 91 -18.25 12.73 -13.43
CA LEU A 91 -18.80 13.56 -12.37
C LEU A 91 -18.02 14.87 -12.26
N ASN A 92 -18.74 15.99 -12.29
CA ASN A 92 -18.20 17.24 -11.77
C ASN A 92 -17.98 17.13 -10.24
N ASP A 93 -17.22 18.05 -9.66
CA ASP A 93 -16.85 17.99 -8.24
C ASP A 93 -18.07 17.89 -7.29
N GLY A 94 -19.12 18.68 -7.56
CA GLY A 94 -20.33 18.66 -6.75
C GLY A 94 -21.05 17.32 -6.78
N ASP A 95 -21.13 16.70 -7.95
CA ASP A 95 -21.79 15.40 -8.12
C ASP A 95 -20.90 14.25 -7.64
N TYR A 96 -19.57 14.37 -7.73
CA TYR A 96 -18.63 13.45 -7.10
C TYR A 96 -18.81 13.46 -5.59
N ILE A 97 -18.85 14.64 -4.95
CA ILE A 97 -19.03 14.75 -3.50
C ILE A 97 -20.36 14.12 -3.08
N LYS A 98 -21.47 14.39 -3.79
CA LYS A 98 -22.77 13.76 -3.50
C LYS A 98 -22.71 12.24 -3.66
N ASP A 99 -22.08 11.74 -4.71
CA ASP A 99 -21.88 10.31 -4.92
C ASP A 99 -21.06 9.68 -3.78
N TYR A 100 -19.93 10.29 -3.47
CA TYR A 100 -19.01 9.87 -2.44
C TYR A 100 -19.71 9.79 -1.08
N SER A 101 -20.45 10.84 -0.69
CA SER A 101 -21.19 10.85 0.57
C SER A 101 -22.23 9.74 0.62
N ARG A 102 -22.95 9.45 -0.46
CA ARG A 102 -23.95 8.36 -0.48
C ARG A 102 -23.34 6.97 -0.40
N ARG A 103 -22.16 6.78 -0.98
CA ARG A 103 -21.57 5.46 -1.22
C ARG A 103 -20.52 5.08 -0.18
N ILE A 104 -19.78 6.07 0.32
CA ILE A 104 -18.70 5.88 1.29
C ILE A 104 -19.15 6.27 2.70
N SER A 105 -19.90 7.36 2.85
CA SER A 105 -20.29 7.88 4.17
C SER A 105 -21.79 8.18 4.33
N PRO A 106 -22.71 7.24 3.99
CA PRO A 106 -24.14 7.45 4.20
C PRO A 106 -24.47 7.50 5.70
N ASP A 107 -25.59 8.12 6.08
CA ASP A 107 -25.96 8.29 7.49
C ASP A 107 -26.04 6.96 8.26
N ASP A 108 -26.43 5.88 7.57
CA ASP A 108 -26.56 4.54 8.13
C ASP A 108 -25.31 3.67 7.91
N TRP A 109 -24.14 4.23 7.61
CA TRP A 109 -22.90 3.50 7.29
C TRP A 109 -22.55 2.40 8.30
N ARG A 110 -22.91 2.57 9.58
CA ARG A 110 -22.70 1.56 10.64
C ARG A 110 -23.43 0.24 10.39
N LYS A 111 -24.49 0.24 9.58
CA LYS A 111 -25.24 -0.96 9.17
C LYS A 111 -24.56 -1.71 8.02
N HIS A 112 -23.59 -1.08 7.35
CA HIS A 112 -22.89 -1.62 6.18
C HIS A 112 -21.47 -2.00 6.58
N ALA A 113 -21.22 -3.28 6.85
CA ALA A 113 -19.93 -3.75 7.37
C ALA A 113 -18.71 -3.29 6.54
N ALA A 114 -18.85 -3.18 5.21
CA ALA A 114 -17.80 -2.69 4.32
C ALA A 114 -17.47 -1.21 4.50
N LEU A 115 -18.42 -0.39 4.98
CA LEU A 115 -18.26 1.05 5.16
C LEU A 115 -17.75 1.42 6.56
N VAL A 116 -17.79 0.48 7.51
CA VAL A 116 -17.37 0.73 8.89
C VAL A 116 -15.93 1.21 8.95
N ALA A 117 -15.01 0.47 8.35
CA ALA A 117 -13.59 0.81 8.37
C ALA A 117 -13.30 2.18 7.72
N PHE A 118 -13.96 2.50 6.60
CA PHE A 118 -13.77 3.80 5.93
C PHE A 118 -14.22 4.96 6.82
N ASN A 119 -15.39 4.85 7.47
CA ASN A 119 -15.91 5.94 8.29
C ASN A 119 -15.21 6.05 9.65
N GLU A 120 -14.77 4.95 10.26
CA GLU A 120 -13.92 4.97 11.45
C GLU A 120 -12.56 5.62 11.17
N LEU A 121 -11.97 5.32 10.02
CA LEU A 121 -10.74 5.98 9.58
C LEU A 121 -10.97 7.48 9.34
N ARG A 122 -12.07 7.85 8.67
CA ARG A 122 -12.45 9.26 8.46
C ARG A 122 -12.59 10.02 9.77
N ILE A 123 -13.31 9.44 10.74
CA ILE A 123 -13.44 10.01 12.09
C ILE A 123 -12.07 10.15 12.74
N SER A 124 -11.23 9.10 12.68
CA SER A 124 -9.88 9.13 13.25
C SER A 124 -9.01 10.24 12.63
N ARG A 125 -9.09 10.43 11.31
CA ARG A 125 -8.41 11.49 10.58
C ARG A 125 -8.82 12.88 11.05
N SER A 126 -10.12 13.09 11.32
CA SER A 126 -10.62 14.38 11.82
C SER A 126 -10.08 14.76 13.21
N TYR A 127 -9.50 13.81 13.95
CA TYR A 127 -8.83 14.08 15.22
C TYR A 127 -7.34 14.43 15.08
N LEU A 128 -6.71 14.18 13.92
CA LEU A 128 -5.28 14.44 13.72
C LEU A 128 -4.87 15.90 13.97
N PRO A 129 -5.68 16.93 13.60
CA PRO A 129 -5.36 18.32 13.94
C PRO A 129 -5.15 18.60 15.44
N TRP A 130 -5.72 17.77 16.31
CA TRP A 130 -5.64 17.91 17.77
C TRP A 130 -4.59 16.99 18.40
N LYS A 131 -3.87 16.21 17.58
CA LYS A 131 -2.85 15.27 18.03
C LYS A 131 -1.47 15.85 17.80
N LYS A 132 -0.56 15.56 18.73
CA LYS A 132 0.87 15.72 18.49
C LYS A 132 1.35 14.55 17.65
N PHE A 133 2.20 14.84 16.67
CA PHE A 133 2.82 13.78 15.89
C PHE A 133 3.84 13.02 16.74
N GLU A 134 3.72 11.69 16.74
CA GLU A 134 4.70 10.78 17.33
C GLU A 134 4.91 9.61 16.35
N PRO A 135 6.16 9.30 15.95
CA PRO A 135 6.40 8.18 15.05
C PRO A 135 5.89 6.87 15.64
N ILE A 136 5.07 6.15 14.88
CA ILE A 136 4.60 4.81 15.26
C ILE A 136 5.65 3.74 14.92
N TYR A 137 5.39 2.50 15.34
CA TYR A 137 6.32 1.39 15.15
C TYR A 137 6.67 1.17 13.67
N GLU A 138 5.68 1.23 12.79
CA GLU A 138 5.82 1.06 11.34
C GLU A 138 6.74 2.13 10.74
N MET A 139 6.65 3.37 11.24
CA MET A 139 7.53 4.45 10.81
C MET A 139 8.98 4.21 11.21
N ARG A 140 9.22 3.72 12.44
CA ARG A 140 10.55 3.28 12.87
C ARG A 140 11.09 2.14 12.03
N ARG A 141 10.23 1.17 11.64
CA ARG A 141 10.63 0.07 10.73
C ARG A 141 11.06 0.59 9.36
N MET A 142 10.52 1.70 8.87
CA MET A 142 11.01 2.31 7.62
C MET A 142 12.45 2.86 7.75
N GLU A 143 12.88 3.28 8.94
CA GLU A 143 14.28 3.65 9.19
C GLU A 143 15.20 2.42 9.11
N ASP A 144 14.78 1.28 9.67
CA ASP A 144 15.51 0.01 9.55
C ASP A 144 15.68 -0.38 8.07
N LEU A 145 14.60 -0.27 7.28
CA LEU A 145 14.64 -0.53 5.84
C LEU A 145 15.59 0.46 5.13
N ARG A 146 15.56 1.74 5.49
CA ARG A 146 16.50 2.73 4.95
C ARG A 146 17.96 2.35 5.25
N ALA A 147 18.27 1.86 6.44
CA ALA A 147 19.63 1.42 6.77
C ALA A 147 20.09 0.23 5.90
N ILE A 148 19.18 -0.69 5.57
CA ILE A 148 19.45 -1.87 4.75
C ILE A 148 19.60 -1.51 3.26
N PHE A 149 18.66 -0.74 2.73
CA PHE A 149 18.59 -0.43 1.29
C PHE A 149 19.36 0.82 0.90
N GLN A 150 19.70 1.68 1.87
CA GLN A 150 20.44 2.92 1.69
C GLN A 150 19.83 3.74 0.55
N ASP A 151 20.61 4.09 -0.45
CA ASP A 151 20.22 4.97 -1.56
C ASP A 151 19.37 4.26 -2.63
N ARG A 152 18.99 2.98 -2.40
CA ARG A 152 18.13 2.21 -3.31
C ARG A 152 16.65 2.23 -2.92
N LEU A 153 16.33 2.80 -1.75
CA LEU A 153 14.95 2.92 -1.28
C LEU A 153 14.34 4.25 -1.71
N LEU A 154 13.23 4.18 -2.43
CA LEU A 154 12.37 5.32 -2.72
C LEU A 154 11.07 5.19 -1.91
N LEU A 155 10.81 6.15 -1.03
CA LEU A 155 9.55 6.31 -0.34
C LEU A 155 8.71 7.35 -1.10
N ILE A 156 7.46 7.00 -1.40
CA ILE A 156 6.50 7.88 -2.05
C ILE A 156 5.30 8.05 -1.10
N TYR A 157 5.01 9.28 -0.69
CA TYR A 157 3.75 9.60 -0.02
C TYR A 157 2.68 9.77 -1.10
N ASN A 158 1.77 8.80 -1.17
CA ASN A 158 0.81 8.70 -2.26
C ASN A 158 -0.28 9.79 -2.19
N PRO A 159 -0.92 10.09 -3.34
CA PRO A 159 -2.12 10.92 -3.38
C PRO A 159 -3.19 10.45 -2.40
N GLU A 160 -3.86 11.40 -1.75
CA GLU A 160 -5.05 11.17 -0.92
C GLU A 160 -6.26 11.83 -1.58
N ASN A 161 -7.46 11.26 -1.40
CA ASN A 161 -8.66 11.82 -2.00
C ASN A 161 -8.92 13.24 -1.46
N PRO A 162 -9.09 14.26 -2.34
CA PRO A 162 -9.40 15.64 -1.93
C PRO A 162 -10.68 15.81 -1.10
N VAL A 163 -11.56 14.80 -1.03
CA VAL A 163 -12.71 14.81 -0.10
C VAL A 163 -12.28 14.54 1.35
N GLU A 164 -11.22 13.74 1.55
CA GLU A 164 -10.76 13.27 2.86
C GLU A 164 -9.55 14.06 3.37
N LEU A 165 -8.69 14.48 2.46
CA LEU A 165 -7.45 15.20 2.77
C LEU A 165 -7.66 16.48 3.59
N PRO A 166 -8.68 17.34 3.33
CA PRO A 166 -8.94 18.53 4.14
C PRO A 166 -9.25 18.26 5.62
N LEU A 167 -9.53 17.00 6.01
CA LEU A 167 -9.76 16.65 7.41
C LEU A 167 -8.50 16.81 8.27
N TYR A 168 -7.31 16.82 7.65
CA TYR A 168 -6.04 16.91 8.36
C TYR A 168 -4.92 17.64 7.60
N SER A 169 -5.13 18.08 6.35
CA SER A 169 -4.08 18.72 5.54
C SER A 169 -3.47 19.95 6.19
N ASP A 170 -4.30 20.75 6.86
CA ASP A 170 -3.89 22.04 7.43
C ASP A 170 -3.43 21.89 8.90
N SER A 171 -3.02 20.67 9.29
CA SER A 171 -2.63 20.36 10.66
C SER A 171 -1.12 20.33 10.86
N GLN A 172 -0.68 20.79 12.04
CA GLN A 172 0.69 20.59 12.50
C GLN A 172 1.09 19.10 12.51
N TYR A 173 0.12 18.19 12.73
CA TYR A 173 0.37 16.76 12.67
C TYR A 173 0.91 16.32 11.30
N LEU A 174 0.31 16.80 10.21
CA LEU A 174 0.78 16.45 8.86
C LEU A 174 2.14 17.10 8.58
N ASP A 175 2.33 18.35 8.95
CA ASP A 175 3.61 19.06 8.77
C ASP A 175 4.76 18.34 9.50
N ASP A 176 4.53 17.92 10.75
CA ASP A 176 5.50 17.17 11.55
C ASP A 176 5.76 15.78 10.96
N PHE A 177 4.72 15.11 10.46
CA PHE A 177 4.84 13.81 9.78
C PHE A 177 5.69 13.90 8.50
N LEU A 178 5.39 14.86 7.62
CA LEU A 178 6.14 15.09 6.38
C LEU A 178 7.58 15.53 6.67
N SER A 179 7.78 16.36 7.70
CA SER A 179 9.11 16.75 8.19
C SER A 179 9.90 15.56 8.73
N TYR A 180 9.25 14.65 9.44
CA TYR A 180 9.87 13.42 9.92
C TYR A 180 10.28 12.51 8.74
N LEU A 181 9.41 12.30 7.75
CA LEU A 181 9.73 11.50 6.57
C LEU A 181 10.85 12.13 5.73
N SER A 182 10.79 13.42 5.45
CA SER A 182 11.82 14.11 4.66
C SER A 182 13.21 14.05 5.32
N ARG A 183 13.27 14.12 6.66
CA ARG A 183 14.52 13.95 7.42
C ARG A 183 15.03 12.51 7.40
N THR A 184 14.18 11.55 7.76
CA THR A 184 14.58 10.13 7.92
C THR A 184 14.77 9.42 6.59
N GLN A 185 14.15 9.92 5.51
CA GLN A 185 14.17 9.34 4.16
C GLN A 185 14.75 10.33 3.14
N SER A 186 15.61 11.25 3.59
CA SER A 186 16.18 12.37 2.80
C SER A 186 16.81 11.97 1.46
N ARG A 187 17.26 10.72 1.32
CA ARG A 187 17.90 10.20 0.10
C ARG A 187 16.92 9.60 -0.92
N GLY A 188 15.62 9.60 -0.63
CA GLY A 188 14.60 9.03 -1.51
C GLY A 188 13.22 9.18 -0.89
N PHE A 189 12.74 10.42 -0.79
CA PHE A 189 11.37 10.75 -0.40
C PHE A 189 10.75 11.65 -1.47
N VAL A 190 9.55 11.29 -1.92
CA VAL A 190 8.75 12.07 -2.86
C VAL A 190 7.35 12.18 -2.30
N ASP A 191 6.81 13.40 -2.34
CA ASP A 191 5.47 13.70 -1.88
C ASP A 191 4.53 13.98 -3.05
N PHE A 192 3.47 13.18 -3.16
CA PHE A 192 2.42 13.29 -4.17
C PHE A 192 1.02 13.40 -3.54
N HIS A 193 0.87 13.76 -2.26
CA HIS A 193 -0.44 13.67 -1.59
C HIS A 193 -1.54 14.53 -2.24
N ASN A 194 -1.18 15.59 -2.96
CA ASN A 194 -2.11 16.53 -3.63
C ASN A 194 -2.17 16.36 -5.17
N ASP A 195 -1.64 15.28 -5.73
CA ASP A 195 -1.26 15.26 -7.15
C ASP A 195 -2.38 15.03 -8.16
N VAL A 196 -3.58 14.64 -7.72
CA VAL A 196 -4.69 14.25 -8.62
C VAL A 196 -6.06 14.67 -8.07
N PRO A 197 -7.05 14.93 -8.95
CA PRO A 197 -8.39 15.34 -8.54
C PRO A 197 -9.21 14.18 -7.93
N MET A 198 -10.32 14.50 -7.27
CA MET A 198 -11.15 13.51 -6.54
C MET A 198 -11.72 12.39 -7.41
N GLN A 199 -12.05 12.67 -8.67
CA GLN A 199 -12.55 11.69 -9.65
C GLN A 199 -11.54 10.57 -9.92
N TYR A 200 -10.27 10.79 -9.57
CA TYR A 200 -9.20 9.82 -9.76
C TYR A 200 -9.09 8.83 -8.60
N PHE A 201 -10.03 8.88 -7.64
CA PHE A 201 -10.12 7.96 -6.52
C PHE A 201 -11.44 7.18 -6.53
N ALA A 202 -11.36 5.88 -6.26
CA ALA A 202 -12.51 5.00 -6.11
C ALA A 202 -13.13 5.08 -4.70
N ASP A 203 -12.31 5.36 -3.70
CA ASP A 203 -12.63 5.40 -2.27
C ASP A 203 -11.74 6.46 -1.56
N PRO A 204 -11.65 6.49 -0.21
CA PRO A 204 -10.83 7.48 0.50
C PRO A 204 -9.36 7.60 0.05
N HIS A 205 -8.71 6.51 -0.40
CA HIS A 205 -7.25 6.52 -0.66
C HIS A 205 -6.81 5.68 -1.86
N HIS A 206 -7.67 4.82 -2.41
CA HIS A 206 -7.34 4.04 -3.60
C HIS A 206 -7.67 4.80 -4.88
N LEU A 207 -6.67 4.96 -5.73
CA LEU A 207 -6.84 5.50 -7.08
C LEU A 207 -7.83 4.65 -7.90
N SER A 208 -8.60 5.28 -8.78
CA SER A 208 -9.40 4.63 -9.84
C SER A 208 -8.49 4.14 -10.98
N TYR A 209 -9.04 3.47 -11.99
CA TYR A 209 -8.29 3.13 -13.21
C TYR A 209 -7.64 4.37 -13.84
N PHE A 210 -8.40 5.45 -14.00
CA PHE A 210 -7.90 6.70 -14.58
C PHE A 210 -6.89 7.41 -13.66
N GLY A 211 -7.09 7.34 -12.33
CA GLY A 211 -6.10 7.81 -11.37
C GLY A 211 -4.77 7.09 -11.48
N MET A 212 -4.82 5.75 -11.63
CA MET A 212 -3.62 4.95 -11.85
C MET A 212 -2.94 5.29 -13.18
N LEU A 213 -3.69 5.48 -14.27
CA LEU A 213 -3.11 5.90 -15.55
C LEU A 213 -2.41 7.27 -15.46
N ALA A 214 -2.99 8.21 -14.71
CA ALA A 214 -2.40 9.53 -14.52
C ALA A 214 -1.16 9.52 -13.61
N MET A 215 -1.15 8.67 -12.58
CA MET A 215 -0.03 8.57 -11.65
C MET A 215 1.11 7.69 -12.15
N ALA A 216 0.84 6.68 -12.98
CA ALA A 216 1.87 5.78 -13.54
C ALA A 216 3.09 6.51 -14.12
N PRO A 217 2.95 7.52 -15.02
CA PRO A 217 4.11 8.27 -15.53
C PRO A 217 4.80 9.13 -14.46
N LYS A 218 4.08 9.58 -13.42
CA LYS A 218 4.70 10.30 -12.28
C LYS A 218 5.55 9.36 -11.43
N TYR A 219 5.05 8.16 -11.12
CA TYR A 219 5.82 7.13 -10.42
C TYR A 219 7.04 6.69 -11.22
N ALA A 220 6.88 6.44 -12.52
CA ALA A 220 7.99 6.05 -13.39
C ALA A 220 9.11 7.10 -13.38
N ARG A 221 8.77 8.40 -13.53
CA ARG A 221 9.74 9.49 -13.43
C ARG A 221 10.42 9.57 -12.07
N ALA A 222 9.65 9.48 -10.98
CA ALA A 222 10.23 9.49 -9.63
C ALA A 222 11.25 8.35 -9.42
N ILE A 223 10.95 7.16 -9.95
CA ILE A 223 11.85 6.00 -9.91
C ILE A 223 13.09 6.27 -10.78
N GLU A 224 12.93 6.72 -12.01
CA GLU A 224 14.05 7.03 -12.91
C GLU A 224 14.98 8.10 -12.32
N ASP A 225 14.43 9.18 -11.79
CA ASP A 225 15.18 10.26 -11.16
C ASP A 225 15.94 9.78 -9.92
N HIS A 226 15.31 8.93 -9.10
CA HIS A 226 15.96 8.33 -7.95
C HIS A 226 17.13 7.42 -8.39
N LEU A 227 16.91 6.54 -9.36
CA LEU A 227 17.95 5.65 -9.89
C LEU A 227 19.13 6.43 -10.48
N ARG A 228 18.88 7.50 -11.23
CA ARG A 228 19.95 8.37 -11.78
C ARG A 228 20.80 8.98 -10.67
N LYS A 229 20.17 9.49 -9.61
CA LYS A 229 20.89 10.07 -8.46
C LYS A 229 21.75 9.02 -7.75
N THR A 230 21.25 7.80 -7.60
CA THR A 230 21.98 6.71 -6.94
C THR A 230 23.16 6.19 -7.76
N VAL A 231 23.07 6.21 -9.09
CA VAL A 231 24.18 5.80 -9.97
C VAL A 231 25.31 6.84 -9.99
N LEU A 232 25.02 8.14 -9.81
CA LEU A 232 26.03 9.20 -9.81
C LEU A 232 26.81 9.36 -8.50
N VAL A 233 26.37 8.68 -7.42
CA VAL A 233 26.98 8.73 -6.09
C VAL A 233 27.85 7.50 -5.81
N ASN A 234 27.81 6.48 -6.67
CA ASN A 234 28.67 5.29 -6.63
C ASN A 234 29.73 5.34 -7.74
#